data_AF-A0A6A2Z1S4-F1
#
_entry.id   AF-A0A6A2Z1S4-F1
#
_cell.length_a   1.000
_cell.length_b   1.000
_cell.length_c   1.000
_cell.angle_alpha   90.00
_cell.angle_beta   90.00
_cell.angle_gamma   90.00
#
_symmetry.space_group_name_H-M   'P 1'
#
loop_
_entity.id
_entity.type
_entity.pdbx_description
1 polymer ?
#
loop_
_entity_poly.entity_id
_entity_poly.type
_entity_poly.pdbx_seq_one_letter_code
_entity_poly.pdbx_strand_id
1 'polypeptide(L)'
;MQSEDIAHIVSTHMELMGLYSLKGPKTVCRELNVKKDELSEIIKTNPLKWFTLASKSEVQCDMQVARKHPSTYLEKTAFLRRLGYLENSDEMLKALKQFRGRGDQLQEIFDCLVNASLDSNVVMNLIKHAPTVLNQSKEVLEKKIDCLKNSLGYPLESVQHIYVTTWKELIKDFRCTCG
;
A
#
# COMPACT_ATOMS: atom_id res chain seq x y z
N MET A 1 -14.80 27.62 -14.86
CA MET A 1 -14.42 27.36 -16.26
C MET A 1 -15.61 27.66 -17.14
N GLN A 2 -15.42 28.40 -18.22
CA GLN A 2 -16.52 28.77 -19.11
C GLN A 2 -16.80 27.65 -20.11
N SER A 3 -17.97 27.69 -20.75
CA SER A 3 -18.39 26.69 -21.75
C SER A 3 -17.44 26.65 -22.95
N GLU A 4 -16.91 27.80 -23.34
CA GLU A 4 -16.03 27.99 -24.48
C GLU A 4 -14.66 27.33 -24.23
N ASP A 5 -14.13 27.46 -23.01
CA ASP A 5 -12.92 26.76 -22.57
C ASP A 5 -13.08 25.24 -22.70
N ILE A 6 -14.24 24.72 -22.26
CA ILE A 6 -14.55 23.29 -22.31
C ILE A 6 -14.64 22.84 -23.77
N ALA A 7 -15.38 23.57 -24.60
CA ALA A 7 -15.55 23.24 -26.02
C ALA A 7 -14.20 23.20 -26.75
N HIS A 8 -13.33 24.18 -26.49
CA HIS A 8 -11.99 24.24 -27.06
C HIS A 8 -11.12 23.05 -26.63
N ILE A 9 -11.14 22.67 -25.35
CA ILE A 9 -10.38 21.51 -24.86
C ILE A 9 -10.91 20.22 -25.48
N VAL A 10 -12.24 20.04 -25.53
CA VAL A 10 -12.87 18.84 -26.09
C VAL A 10 -12.59 18.73 -27.59
N SER A 11 -12.66 19.81 -28.35
CA SER A 11 -12.40 19.78 -29.79
C SER A 11 -10.93 19.52 -30.11
N THR A 12 -10.01 20.08 -29.32
CA THR A 12 -8.55 20.00 -29.57
C THR A 12 -7.94 18.71 -29.02
N HIS A 13 -8.55 18.11 -28.00
CA HIS A 13 -8.01 16.97 -27.27
C HIS A 13 -9.02 15.83 -27.11
N MET A 14 -9.96 15.68 -28.05
CA MET A 14 -11.01 14.65 -28.02
C MET A 14 -10.43 13.24 -27.81
N GLU A 15 -9.32 12.94 -28.47
CA GLU A 15 -8.63 11.64 -28.40
C GLU A 15 -8.22 11.27 -26.97
N LEU A 16 -7.84 12.27 -26.15
CA LEU A 16 -7.39 12.03 -24.78
C LEU A 16 -8.54 11.66 -23.83
N MET A 17 -9.77 12.07 -24.16
CA MET A 17 -10.95 11.76 -23.34
C MET A 17 -11.30 10.26 -23.38
N GLY A 18 -10.94 9.55 -24.46
CA GLY A 18 -11.11 8.10 -24.58
C GLY A 18 -9.92 7.27 -24.10
N LEU A 19 -8.72 7.86 -24.07
CA LEU A 19 -7.47 7.17 -23.75
C LEU A 19 -7.18 7.09 -22.24
N TYR A 20 -7.65 8.06 -21.46
CA TYR A 20 -7.29 8.18 -20.04
C TYR A 20 -8.48 7.89 -19.12
N SER A 21 -8.30 6.96 -18.18
CA SER A 21 -9.20 6.89 -17.02
C SER A 21 -8.76 7.94 -16.00
N LEU A 22 -9.57 8.98 -15.81
CA LEU A 22 -9.22 10.10 -14.93
C LEU A 22 -9.77 9.95 -13.51
N LYS A 23 -8.99 10.41 -12.53
CA LYS A 23 -9.40 10.55 -11.13
C LYS A 23 -10.42 11.69 -10.99
N GLY A 24 -11.27 11.60 -9.96
CA GLY A 24 -12.25 12.65 -9.68
C GLY A 24 -11.58 13.98 -9.28
N PRO A 25 -12.18 15.16 -9.58
CA PRO A 25 -11.56 16.47 -9.34
C PRO A 25 -11.15 16.70 -7.88
N LYS A 26 -11.99 16.26 -6.92
CA LYS A 26 -11.70 16.35 -5.48
C LYS A 26 -10.45 15.55 -5.09
N THR A 27 -10.27 14.37 -5.69
CA THR A 27 -9.10 13.51 -5.44
C THR A 27 -7.84 14.19 -5.97
N VAL A 28 -7.90 14.76 -7.18
CA VAL A 28 -6.74 15.43 -7.78
C VAL A 28 -6.35 16.69 -7.01
N CYS A 29 -7.32 17.51 -6.58
CA CYS A 29 -7.05 18.66 -5.70
C CYS A 29 -6.29 18.26 -4.43
N ARG A 30 -6.72 17.18 -3.76
CA ARG A 30 -6.06 16.66 -2.55
C ARG A 30 -4.65 16.12 -2.84
N GLU A 31 -4.46 15.46 -3.98
CA GLU A 31 -3.17 14.92 -4.38
C GLU A 31 -2.16 16.03 -4.71
N LEU A 32 -2.57 17.04 -5.47
CA LEU A 32 -1.73 18.18 -5.88
C LEU A 32 -1.63 19.27 -4.81
N ASN A 33 -2.44 19.20 -3.75
CA ASN A 33 -2.57 20.25 -2.73
C ASN A 33 -2.96 21.62 -3.32
N VAL A 34 -3.88 21.61 -4.28
CA VAL A 34 -4.37 22.82 -4.97
C VAL A 34 -5.86 23.01 -4.74
N LYS A 35 -6.31 24.26 -4.78
CA LYS A 35 -7.73 24.61 -4.76
C LYS A 35 -8.39 24.29 -6.11
N LYS A 36 -9.73 24.30 -6.14
CA LYS A 36 -10.48 24.06 -7.39
C LYS A 36 -10.18 25.11 -8.45
N ASP A 37 -10.00 26.36 -8.04
CA ASP A 37 -9.76 27.47 -8.97
C ASP A 37 -8.37 27.35 -9.60
N GLU A 38 -7.36 27.04 -8.79
CA GLU A 38 -6.01 26.72 -9.25
C GLU A 38 -6.00 25.51 -10.20
N LEU A 39 -6.80 24.48 -9.89
CA LEU A 39 -6.93 23.33 -10.78
C LEU A 39 -7.55 23.72 -12.14
N SER A 40 -8.56 24.59 -12.13
CA SER A 40 -9.16 25.12 -13.35
C SER A 40 -8.15 25.87 -14.20
N GLU A 41 -7.26 26.65 -13.60
CA GLU A 41 -6.21 27.38 -14.32
C GLU A 41 -5.13 26.46 -14.90
N ILE A 42 -4.76 25.39 -14.18
CA ILE A 42 -3.85 24.35 -14.70
C ILE A 42 -4.45 23.70 -15.96
N ILE A 43 -5.75 23.37 -15.92
CA ILE A 43 -6.45 22.74 -17.03
C ILE A 43 -6.51 23.67 -18.25
N LYS A 44 -6.81 24.96 -18.05
CA LYS A 44 -6.85 25.96 -19.13
C LYS A 44 -5.47 26.20 -19.75
N THR A 45 -4.45 26.34 -18.91
CA THR A 45 -3.10 26.69 -19.35
C THR A 45 -2.44 25.53 -20.08
N ASN A 46 -2.64 24.30 -19.60
CA ASN A 46 -2.05 23.12 -20.22
C ASN A 46 -2.94 21.87 -19.98
N PRO A 47 -3.89 21.61 -20.90
CA PRO A 47 -4.80 20.46 -20.80
C PRO A 47 -4.04 19.13 -20.77
N LEU A 48 -2.95 19.00 -21.53
CA LEU A 48 -2.13 17.77 -21.58
C LEU A 48 -1.52 17.45 -20.21
N LYS A 49 -0.96 18.46 -19.53
CA LYS A 49 -0.40 18.31 -18.19
C LYS A 49 -1.46 17.83 -17.20
N TRP A 50 -2.71 18.27 -17.34
CA TRP A 50 -3.82 17.74 -16.54
C TRP A 50 -4.06 16.25 -16.79
N PHE A 51 -4.18 15.80 -18.05
CA PHE A 51 -4.40 14.38 -18.37
C PHE A 51 -3.29 13.49 -17.78
N THR A 52 -2.04 13.95 -17.85
CA THR A 52 -0.94 13.25 -17.19
C THR A 52 -1.10 13.23 -15.68
N LEU A 53 -1.38 14.37 -15.02
CA LEU A 53 -1.46 14.43 -13.55
C LEU A 53 -2.69 13.73 -12.95
N ALA A 54 -3.80 13.71 -13.68
CA ALA A 54 -5.09 13.17 -13.24
C ALA A 54 -5.33 11.73 -13.70
N SER A 55 -4.42 11.17 -14.51
CA SER A 55 -4.49 9.77 -14.92
C SER A 55 -4.51 8.84 -13.71
N LYS A 56 -5.38 7.82 -13.75
CA LYS A 56 -5.42 6.73 -12.77
C LYS A 56 -4.27 5.74 -12.92
N SER A 57 -3.29 6.00 -13.79
CA SER A 57 -2.10 5.14 -13.94
C SER A 57 -1.53 4.78 -12.56
N GLU A 58 -1.46 3.48 -12.28
CA GLU A 58 -1.08 2.95 -10.97
C GLU A 58 0.32 3.40 -10.55
N VAL A 59 1.20 3.63 -11.53
CA VAL A 59 2.58 4.11 -11.36
C VAL A 59 2.63 5.53 -10.77
N GLN A 60 1.64 6.37 -11.07
CA GLN A 60 1.69 7.79 -10.74
C GLN A 60 1.18 8.11 -9.33
N CYS A 61 0.36 7.23 -8.75
CA CYS A 61 -0.14 7.38 -7.39
C CYS A 61 0.98 7.16 -6.35
N ASP A 62 1.84 6.17 -6.56
CA ASP A 62 2.97 5.89 -5.67
C ASP A 62 4.09 6.93 -5.82
N MET A 63 4.33 7.45 -7.05
CA MET A 63 5.21 8.60 -7.26
C MET A 63 4.72 9.87 -6.54
N GLN A 64 3.41 10.07 -6.38
CA GLN A 64 2.86 11.20 -5.63
C GLN A 64 3.02 11.02 -4.11
N VAL A 65 2.92 9.80 -3.58
CA VAL A 65 3.24 9.49 -2.17
C VAL A 65 4.74 9.68 -1.91
N ALA A 66 5.59 9.21 -2.83
CA ALA A 66 7.03 9.44 -2.82
C ALA A 66 7.38 10.94 -2.84
N ARG A 67 6.63 11.76 -3.60
CA ARG A 67 6.81 13.22 -3.62
C ARG A 67 6.38 13.91 -2.33
N LYS A 68 5.36 13.42 -1.63
CA LYS A 68 4.85 14.03 -0.39
C LYS A 68 5.71 13.69 0.83
N HIS A 69 6.21 12.45 0.91
CA HIS A 69 7.06 12.01 2.01
C HIS A 69 8.19 11.10 1.49
N PRO A 70 9.21 11.69 0.83
CA PRO A 70 10.29 10.95 0.19
C PRO A 70 11.06 10.05 1.16
N SER A 71 11.26 10.49 2.41
CA SER A 71 11.89 9.67 3.46
C SER A 71 11.11 8.40 3.75
N THR A 72 9.80 8.51 3.97
CA THR A 72 8.94 7.35 4.29
C THR A 72 8.83 6.37 3.13
N TYR A 73 8.83 6.87 1.89
CA TYR A 73 8.82 6.02 0.70
C TYR A 73 10.13 5.25 0.57
N LEU A 74 11.27 5.93 0.77
CA LEU A 74 12.60 5.34 0.67
C LEU A 74 12.85 4.29 1.76
N GLU A 75 12.42 4.56 2.99
CA GLU A 75 12.48 3.59 4.10
C GLU A 75 11.64 2.34 3.79
N LYS A 76 10.45 2.54 3.21
CA LYS A 76 9.53 1.45 2.87
C LYS A 76 10.04 0.62 1.69
N THR A 77 10.57 1.24 0.63
CA THR A 77 11.18 0.50 -0.48
C THR A 77 12.43 -0.24 -0.03
N ALA A 78 13.25 0.34 0.86
CA ALA A 78 14.40 -0.35 1.46
C ALA A 78 13.99 -1.57 2.29
N PHE A 79 12.87 -1.50 3.02
CA PHE A 79 12.29 -2.64 3.71
C PHE A 79 11.81 -3.73 2.74
N LEU A 80 11.03 -3.38 1.73
CA LEU A 80 10.55 -4.35 0.74
C LEU A 80 11.68 -5.00 -0.06
N ARG A 81 12.74 -4.25 -0.38
CA ARG A 81 13.93 -4.80 -1.01
C ARG A 81 14.60 -5.86 -0.12
N ARG A 82 14.66 -5.64 1.20
CA ARG A 82 15.18 -6.64 2.16
C ARG A 82 14.32 -7.90 2.22
N LEU A 83 13.01 -7.78 1.99
CA LEU A 83 12.13 -8.94 1.81
C LEU A 83 12.34 -9.65 0.46
N GLY A 84 13.11 -9.08 -0.47
CA GLY A 84 13.40 -9.66 -1.78
C GLY A 84 12.45 -9.23 -2.90
N TYR A 85 11.74 -8.11 -2.76
CA TYR A 85 11.01 -7.50 -3.88
C TYR A 85 11.99 -6.79 -4.82
N LEU A 86 11.80 -6.98 -6.12
CA LEU A 86 12.58 -6.30 -7.16
C LEU A 86 12.18 -4.82 -7.25
N GLU A 87 13.18 -3.93 -7.29
CA GLU A 87 12.92 -2.49 -7.39
C GLU A 87 12.27 -2.14 -8.73
N ASN A 88 11.31 -1.21 -8.70
CA ASN A 88 10.52 -0.78 -9.87
C ASN A 88 9.69 -1.89 -10.56
N SER A 89 9.51 -3.05 -9.93
CA SER A 89 8.61 -4.08 -10.47
C SER A 89 7.14 -3.81 -10.11
N ASP A 90 6.22 -4.34 -10.91
CA ASP A 90 4.79 -4.30 -10.61
C ASP A 90 4.46 -4.99 -9.27
N GLU A 91 5.25 -5.99 -8.88
CA GLU A 91 5.11 -6.71 -7.62
C GLU A 91 5.45 -5.80 -6.42
N MET A 92 6.50 -4.98 -6.54
CA MET A 92 6.87 -3.98 -5.54
C MET A 92 5.77 -2.93 -5.41
N LEU A 93 5.20 -2.45 -6.52
CA LEU A 93 4.08 -1.50 -6.50
C LEU A 93 2.84 -2.08 -5.80
N LYS A 94 2.52 -3.35 -6.07
CA LYS A 94 1.44 -4.06 -5.37
C LYS A 94 1.73 -4.20 -3.86
N ALA A 95 2.96 -4.56 -3.50
CA ALA A 95 3.38 -4.68 -2.11
C ALA A 95 3.29 -3.33 -1.37
N LEU A 96 3.76 -2.24 -1.98
CA LEU A 96 3.67 -0.89 -1.42
C LEU A 96 2.24 -0.48 -1.03
N LYS A 97 1.22 -0.97 -1.75
CA LYS A 97 -0.20 -0.76 -1.43
C LYS A 97 -0.70 -1.65 -0.28
N GLN A 98 -0.14 -2.85 -0.12
CA GLN A 98 -0.57 -3.82 0.89
C GLN A 98 0.01 -3.54 2.29
N PHE A 99 1.28 -3.14 2.35
CA PHE A 99 1.95 -2.75 3.59
C PHE A 99 1.49 -1.37 4.03
N ARG A 100 1.06 -1.21 5.27
CA ARG A 100 0.67 0.08 5.85
C ARG A 100 1.71 0.50 6.88
N GLY A 101 1.97 1.81 6.96
CA GLY A 101 2.98 2.35 7.88
C GLY A 101 4.34 2.64 7.23
N ARG A 102 5.25 3.19 8.03
CA ARG A 102 6.63 3.52 7.66
C ARG A 102 7.53 2.29 7.69
N GLY A 103 8.68 2.36 7.01
CA GLY A 103 9.62 1.25 6.95
C GLY A 103 10.18 0.81 8.30
N ASP A 104 10.36 1.74 9.25
CA ASP A 104 10.80 1.46 10.62
C ASP A 104 9.75 0.70 11.43
N GLN A 105 8.48 1.09 11.34
CA GLN A 105 7.37 0.41 11.99
C GLN A 105 7.18 -1.01 11.46
N LEU A 106 7.31 -1.18 10.14
CA LEU A 106 7.27 -2.49 9.50
C LEU A 106 8.43 -3.38 9.95
N GLN A 107 9.63 -2.79 10.14
CA GLN A 107 10.79 -3.50 10.67
C GLN A 107 10.60 -3.90 12.13
N GLU A 108 10.06 -3.02 12.99
CA GLU A 108 9.82 -3.34 14.40
C GLU A 108 8.88 -4.55 14.56
N ILE A 109 7.82 -4.60 13.74
CA ILE A 109 6.88 -5.73 13.75
C ILE A 109 7.56 -6.99 13.20
N PHE A 110 8.37 -6.86 12.14
CA PHE A 110 9.17 -7.97 11.63
C PHE A 110 10.09 -8.56 12.73
N ASP A 111 10.82 -7.69 13.43
CA ASP A 111 11.75 -8.08 14.49
C ASP A 111 11.01 -8.73 15.66
N CYS A 112 9.80 -8.26 15.98
CA CYS A 112 8.93 -8.91 16.96
C CYS A 112 8.60 -10.36 16.58
N LEU A 113 8.30 -10.63 15.31
CA LEU A 113 8.01 -11.99 14.83
C LEU A 113 9.25 -12.89 14.90
N VAL A 114 10.43 -12.36 14.54
CA VAL A 114 11.69 -13.11 14.64
C VAL A 114 12.05 -13.40 16.10
N ASN A 115 11.92 -12.39 16.98
CA ASN A 115 12.17 -12.54 18.42
C ASN A 115 11.20 -13.52 19.10
N ALA A 116 9.99 -13.65 18.56
CA ALA A 116 9.03 -14.68 18.96
C ALA A 116 9.41 -16.10 18.50
N SER A 117 10.68 -16.31 18.11
CA SER A 117 11.32 -17.59 17.76
C SER A 117 10.95 -18.14 16.38
N LEU A 118 10.56 -17.27 15.45
CA LEU A 118 10.39 -17.66 14.05
C LEU A 118 11.69 -17.39 13.28
N ASP A 119 12.14 -18.39 12.51
CA ASP A 119 13.28 -18.21 11.59
C ASP A 119 13.01 -17.05 10.62
N SER A 120 14.04 -16.24 10.36
CA SER A 120 13.91 -15.04 9.52
C SER A 120 13.37 -15.36 8.12
N ASN A 121 13.74 -16.50 7.53
CA ASN A 121 13.21 -16.90 6.22
C ASN A 121 11.74 -17.30 6.28
N VAL A 122 11.33 -17.95 7.38
CA VAL A 122 9.93 -18.27 7.63
C VAL A 122 9.11 -16.98 7.77
N VAL A 123 9.59 -16.00 8.52
CA VAL A 123 8.93 -14.69 8.68
C VAL A 123 8.84 -13.96 7.34
N MET A 124 9.91 -13.96 6.53
CA MET A 124 9.87 -13.36 5.18
C MET A 124 8.83 -14.04 4.27
N ASN A 125 8.76 -15.37 4.26
CA ASN A 125 7.77 -16.10 3.47
C ASN A 125 6.34 -15.83 3.96
N LEU A 126 6.14 -15.82 5.28
CA LEU A 126 4.87 -15.45 5.90
C LEU A 126 4.41 -14.06 5.42
N ILE A 127 5.29 -13.07 5.49
CA ILE A 127 4.98 -11.69 5.15
C ILE A 127 4.65 -11.54 3.65
N LYS A 128 5.32 -12.29 2.77
CA LYS A 128 4.98 -12.33 1.34
C LYS A 128 3.59 -12.92 1.08
N HIS A 129 3.20 -13.97 1.81
CA HIS A 129 1.88 -14.59 1.67
C HIS A 129 0.76 -13.80 2.36
N ALA A 130 1.05 -13.17 3.51
CA ALA A 130 0.10 -12.42 4.31
C ALA A 130 0.67 -11.06 4.75
N PRO A 131 0.81 -10.08 3.82
CA PRO A 131 1.32 -8.73 4.12
C PRO A 131 0.57 -8.02 5.26
N THR A 132 -0.70 -8.37 5.44
CA THR A 132 -1.57 -7.81 6.49
C THR A 132 -1.13 -8.11 7.91
N VAL A 133 -0.23 -9.08 8.12
CA VAL A 133 0.36 -9.38 9.43
C VAL A 133 1.11 -8.16 9.96
N LEU A 134 1.88 -7.47 9.11
CA LEU A 134 2.61 -6.26 9.48
C LEU A 134 1.71 -5.02 9.68
N ASN A 135 0.41 -5.15 9.43
CA ASN A 135 -0.56 -4.07 9.68
C ASN A 135 -1.21 -4.19 11.07
N GLN A 136 -0.81 -5.17 11.88
CA GLN A 136 -1.28 -5.38 13.25
C GLN A 136 -0.31 -4.75 14.25
N SER A 137 -0.80 -4.36 15.43
CA SER A 137 0.09 -3.87 16.48
C SER A 137 0.90 -5.02 17.07
N LYS A 138 2.05 -4.67 17.66
CA LYS A 138 2.94 -5.61 18.34
C LYS A 138 2.20 -6.44 19.39
N GLU A 139 1.41 -5.78 20.24
CA GLU A 139 0.68 -6.41 21.35
C GLU A 139 -0.34 -7.44 20.83
N VAL A 140 -0.98 -7.15 19.69
CA VAL A 140 -1.94 -8.07 19.07
C VAL A 140 -1.23 -9.31 18.53
N LEU A 141 -0.04 -9.14 17.93
CA LEU A 141 0.74 -10.26 17.41
C LEU A 141 1.30 -11.12 18.54
N GLU A 142 1.86 -10.51 19.58
CA GLU A 142 2.36 -11.23 20.75
C GLU A 142 1.26 -12.06 21.41
N LYS A 143 0.07 -11.49 21.64
CA LYS A 143 -1.08 -12.22 22.19
C LYS A 143 -1.53 -13.39 21.32
N LYS A 144 -1.50 -13.24 19.99
CA LYS A 144 -1.87 -14.33 19.08
C LYS A 144 -0.86 -15.46 19.11
N ILE A 145 0.42 -15.12 19.13
CA ILE A 145 1.49 -16.11 19.24
C ILE A 145 1.41 -16.83 20.58
N ASP A 146 1.20 -16.09 21.67
CA ASP A 146 1.00 -16.63 23.01
C ASP A 146 -0.19 -17.59 23.06
N CYS A 147 -1.34 -17.20 22.51
CA CYS A 147 -2.51 -18.07 22.46
C CYS A 147 -2.30 -19.34 21.62
N LEU A 148 -1.66 -19.23 20.45
CA LEU A 148 -1.34 -20.38 19.61
C LEU A 148 -0.44 -21.38 20.36
N LYS A 149 0.56 -20.87 21.08
CA LYS A 149 1.54 -21.69 21.80
C LYS A 149 0.98 -22.27 23.10
N ASN A 150 0.41 -21.41 23.95
CA ASN A 150 0.09 -21.73 25.33
C ASN A 150 -1.38 -22.14 25.53
N SER A 151 -2.31 -21.58 24.74
CA SER A 151 -3.74 -21.94 24.87
C SER A 151 -4.13 -23.11 23.97
N LEU A 152 -3.61 -23.15 22.74
CA LEU A 152 -3.97 -24.15 21.75
C LEU A 152 -2.94 -25.29 21.62
N GLY A 153 -1.77 -25.15 22.26
CA GLY A 153 -0.74 -26.19 22.30
C GLY A 153 -0.09 -26.50 20.95
N TYR A 154 -0.20 -25.60 19.97
CA TYR A 154 0.44 -25.79 18.67
C TYR A 154 1.95 -25.54 18.79
N PRO A 155 2.80 -26.49 18.33
CA PRO A 155 4.22 -26.24 18.18
C PRO A 155 4.45 -25.11 17.18
N LEU A 156 5.37 -24.18 17.47
CA LEU A 156 5.69 -23.03 16.59
C LEU A 156 6.07 -23.46 15.17
N GLU A 157 6.69 -24.64 15.04
CA GLU A 157 7.04 -25.29 13.79
C GLU A 157 5.80 -25.70 12.98
N SER A 158 4.73 -26.13 13.67
CA SER A 158 3.44 -26.43 13.02
C SER A 158 2.76 -25.16 12.52
N VAL A 159 3.01 -24.03 13.20
CA VAL A 159 2.47 -22.76 12.75
C VAL A 159 3.02 -22.43 11.36
N GLN A 160 4.29 -22.75 11.05
CA GLN A 160 4.89 -22.59 9.70
C GLN A 160 4.04 -23.22 8.58
N HIS A 161 3.46 -24.39 8.85
CA HIS A 161 2.63 -25.13 7.90
C HIS A 161 1.17 -24.61 7.86
N ILE A 162 0.68 -24.06 8.98
CA ILE A 162 -0.65 -23.48 9.15
C ILE A 162 -0.73 -22.04 8.58
N TYR A 163 0.39 -21.32 8.49
CA TYR A 163 0.46 -19.93 7.99
C TYR A 163 0.11 -19.77 6.49
N VAL A 164 0.39 -20.78 5.65
CA VAL A 164 0.28 -20.66 4.18
C VAL A 164 -1.18 -20.71 3.70
N THR A 165 -2.05 -21.42 4.40
CA THR A 165 -3.48 -21.57 4.03
C THR A 165 -4.44 -21.01 5.09
N THR A 166 -4.05 -21.01 6.36
CA THR A 166 -5.01 -20.84 7.46
C THR A 166 -4.92 -19.49 8.16
N TRP A 167 -3.92 -18.64 7.94
CA TRP A 167 -3.85 -17.37 8.69
C TRP A 167 -4.97 -16.37 8.40
N LYS A 168 -5.57 -16.41 7.20
CA LYS A 168 -6.80 -15.66 6.93
C LYS A 168 -8.01 -16.19 7.70
N GLU A 169 -8.13 -17.50 7.85
CA GLU A 169 -9.25 -18.16 8.54
C GLU A 169 -9.06 -18.15 10.06
N LEU A 170 -7.84 -18.37 10.56
CA LEU A 170 -7.48 -18.20 11.97
C LEU A 170 -7.66 -16.76 12.44
N ILE A 171 -7.44 -15.73 11.60
CA ILE A 171 -7.78 -14.34 11.97
C ILE A 171 -9.30 -14.13 12.09
N LYS A 172 -10.13 -14.87 11.33
CA LYS A 172 -11.59 -14.85 11.54
C LYS A 172 -11.96 -15.55 12.84
N ASP A 173 -11.38 -16.73 13.11
CA ASP A 173 -11.70 -17.52 14.30
C ASP A 173 -11.16 -16.89 15.59
N PHE A 174 -9.97 -16.27 15.57
CA PHE A 174 -9.40 -15.56 16.73
C PHE A 174 -10.23 -14.35 17.17
N ARG A 175 -11.05 -13.78 16.28
CA ARG A 175 -11.97 -12.70 16.66
C ARG A 175 -13.07 -13.21 17.60
N CYS A 176 -13.29 -14.52 17.66
CA CYS A 176 -14.33 -15.17 18.47
C CYS A 176 -13.82 -15.81 19.76
N THR A 177 -12.53 -16.17 19.87
CA THR A 177 -12.03 -16.99 20.99
C THR A 177 -11.20 -16.25 22.04
N CYS A 178 -10.73 -15.02 21.76
CA CYS A 178 -9.93 -14.23 22.71
C CYS A 178 -10.53 -12.85 23.04
N GLY A 179 -11.85 -12.72 22.88
CA GLY A 179 -12.63 -11.53 23.29
C GLY A 179 -12.83 -11.48 24.80
#